data_AF-A0A350W2Q8-F1
#
_entry.id   AF-A0A350W2Q8-F1
#
_cell.length_a   1.000
_cell.length_b   1.000
_cell.length_c   1.000
_cell.angle_alpha   90.00
_cell.angle_beta   90.00
_cell.angle_gamma   90.00
#
_symmetry.space_group_name_H-M   'P 1'
#
loop_
_entity.id
_entity.type
_entity.pdbx_description
1 polymer ?
#
loop_
_entity_poly.entity_id
_entity_poly.type
_entity_poly.pdbx_seq_one_letter_code
_entity_poly.pdbx_strand_id
1 'polypeptide(L)'
;MQAIILDGHFLIEHTARNRSGRFFNFNGTAGIWRKKTIEASGGWQGDTLTEDMDLSYRAQIKGWKFVFVPDVVTPAELPIDVNAFKTQQGRWAKGTIQVAKKLLGKILKSDTPLKVKLEAVFHLSSNFSYLFLMAVSLVLLPAILVRLNTGNTNLYMIDIPVFLLGTFSIAYFYYTSQKELGYGFWDSVKYIPFLMSAGIGLAINNSKCVLEGIYGYDSEFVRTPKCGMTGKTAKLNATKYKSKKNLVLYLELFMALYFTVLLYLTIRARLYFLTPLILLFQFGFMYFSVSSILLSFKQK
;
A
#
# COMPACT_ATOMS: atom_id res chain seq x y z
N MET A 1 3.53 1.80 -12.41
CA MET A 1 2.76 1.89 -11.14
C MET A 1 3.60 1.47 -9.96
N GLN A 2 3.92 0.18 -9.79
CA GLN A 2 4.69 -0.25 -8.62
C GLN A 2 6.07 0.40 -8.51
N ALA A 3 6.76 0.63 -9.64
CA ALA A 3 7.99 1.42 -9.66
C ALA A 3 7.82 2.75 -8.91
N ILE A 4 6.85 3.57 -9.31
CA ILE A 4 6.57 4.88 -8.68
C ILE A 4 6.20 4.75 -7.18
N ILE A 5 5.49 3.68 -6.81
CA ILE A 5 5.18 3.41 -5.38
C ILE A 5 6.47 3.14 -4.60
N LEU A 6 7.37 2.32 -5.15
CA LEU A 6 8.65 1.99 -4.55
C LEU A 6 9.60 3.21 -4.53
N ASP A 7 9.58 4.04 -5.56
CA ASP A 7 10.35 5.28 -5.63
C ASP A 7 9.98 6.20 -4.46
N GLY A 8 8.68 6.34 -4.16
CA GLY A 8 8.23 7.12 -3.00
C GLY A 8 8.71 6.52 -1.67
N HIS A 9 8.61 5.20 -1.52
CA HIS A 9 9.05 4.51 -0.31
C HIS A 9 10.57 4.62 -0.09
N PHE A 10 11.39 4.37 -1.11
CA PHE A 10 12.85 4.44 -0.99
C PHE A 10 13.36 5.89 -0.96
N LEU A 11 13.01 6.70 -1.96
CA LEU A 11 13.64 8.01 -2.10
C LEU A 11 13.17 9.02 -1.06
N ILE A 12 11.88 9.02 -0.72
CA ILE A 12 11.32 9.98 0.23
C ILE A 12 11.30 9.39 1.64
N GLU A 13 10.62 8.27 1.86
CA GLU A 13 10.39 7.76 3.22
C GLU A 13 11.69 7.26 3.88
N HIS A 14 12.48 6.39 3.22
CA HIS A 14 13.74 5.90 3.82
C HIS A 14 14.76 7.02 4.01
N THR A 15 14.88 7.95 3.06
CA THR A 15 15.75 9.13 3.20
C THR A 15 15.32 9.99 4.39
N ALA A 16 14.03 10.31 4.49
CA ALA A 16 13.50 11.13 5.59
C ALA A 16 13.71 10.44 6.94
N ARG A 17 13.42 9.14 7.05
CA ARG A 17 13.61 8.37 8.28
C ARG A 17 15.08 8.30 8.68
N ASN A 18 15.97 7.96 7.75
CA ASN A 18 17.42 7.91 7.99
C ASN A 18 17.96 9.27 8.47
N ARG A 19 17.72 10.35 7.72
CA ARG A 19 18.22 11.70 8.05
C ARG A 19 17.65 12.25 9.35
N SER A 20 16.45 11.82 9.73
CA SER A 20 15.82 12.25 10.97
C SER A 20 16.05 11.27 12.14
N GLY A 21 16.82 10.18 11.96
CA GLY A 21 17.10 9.21 13.02
C GLY A 21 15.87 8.43 13.49
N ARG A 22 14.89 8.23 12.62
CA ARG A 22 13.71 7.39 12.84
C ARG A 22 14.01 5.96 12.38
N PHE A 23 13.29 5.01 12.95
CA PHE A 23 13.42 3.63 12.53
C PHE A 23 12.86 3.43 11.12
N PHE A 24 13.60 2.67 10.31
CA PHE A 24 13.19 2.20 9.00
C PHE A 24 13.59 0.74 8.81
N ASN A 25 12.93 0.04 7.89
CA ASN A 25 13.16 -1.38 7.67
C ASN A 25 14.15 -1.64 6.54
N PHE A 26 14.87 -2.75 6.63
CA PHE A 26 15.45 -3.42 5.47
C PHE A 26 14.34 -4.08 4.67
N ASN A 27 14.38 -3.98 3.34
CA ASN A 27 13.34 -4.50 2.43
C ASN A 27 13.74 -5.81 1.74
N GLY A 28 14.59 -6.61 2.38
CA GLY A 28 14.93 -7.97 1.96
C GLY A 28 15.98 -8.08 0.85
N THR A 29 16.29 -7.00 0.12
CA THR A 29 17.33 -6.96 -0.91
C THR A 29 18.12 -5.65 -0.88
N ALA A 30 19.22 -5.59 -1.63
CA ALA A 30 20.03 -4.37 -1.83
C ALA A 30 20.50 -3.71 -0.52
N GLY A 31 20.97 -4.51 0.45
CA GLY A 31 21.53 -4.00 1.70
C GLY A 31 22.57 -4.93 2.30
N ILE A 32 23.43 -4.36 3.13
CA ILE A 32 24.56 -5.04 3.76
C ILE A 32 24.36 -5.03 5.27
N TRP A 33 24.55 -6.20 5.89
CA TRP A 33 24.44 -6.37 7.33
C TRP A 33 25.78 -6.77 7.94
N ARG A 34 26.10 -6.19 9.09
CA ARG A 34 27.18 -6.72 9.93
C ARG A 34 26.69 -8.00 10.59
N LYS A 35 27.47 -9.09 10.50
CA LYS A 35 27.16 -10.38 11.16
C LYS A 35 26.82 -10.20 12.65
N LYS A 36 27.64 -9.41 13.36
CA LYS A 36 27.43 -9.06 14.77
C LYS A 36 26.07 -8.41 15.04
N THR A 37 25.56 -7.57 14.12
CA THR A 37 24.24 -6.95 14.26
C THR A 37 23.12 -7.99 14.19
N ILE A 38 23.22 -8.94 13.27
CA ILE A 38 22.23 -10.03 13.12
C ILE A 38 22.22 -10.90 14.39
N GLU A 39 23.40 -11.35 14.81
CA GLU A 39 23.58 -12.18 16.01
C GLU A 39 23.10 -11.46 17.27
N ALA A 40 23.56 -10.23 17.50
CA ALA A 40 23.17 -9.43 18.65
C ALA A 40 21.67 -9.12 18.66
N SER A 41 20.99 -9.14 17.51
CA SER A 41 19.56 -8.89 17.41
C SER A 41 18.70 -10.13 17.64
N GLY A 42 19.30 -11.32 17.73
CA GLY A 42 18.60 -12.60 17.92
C GLY A 42 18.31 -13.33 16.61
N GLY A 43 19.10 -13.07 15.55
CA GLY A 43 19.03 -13.78 14.28
C GLY A 43 17.79 -13.47 13.44
N TRP A 44 17.66 -14.19 12.32
CA TRP A 44 16.45 -14.22 11.51
C TRP A 44 15.37 -15.05 12.20
N GLN A 45 14.13 -14.56 12.21
CA GLN A 45 12.99 -15.22 12.84
C GLN A 45 11.88 -15.38 11.80
N GLY A 46 11.37 -16.60 11.64
CA GLY A 46 10.38 -16.97 10.60
C GLY A 46 8.92 -16.87 11.05
N ASP A 47 8.65 -16.29 12.22
CA ASP A 47 7.32 -16.12 12.80
C ASP A 47 6.54 -14.91 12.22
N THR A 48 7.19 -14.14 11.35
CA THR A 48 6.56 -13.02 10.60
C THR A 48 6.87 -13.16 9.12
N LEU A 49 5.92 -12.82 8.25
CA LEU A 49 6.12 -12.83 6.79
C LEU A 49 7.12 -11.79 6.26
N THR A 50 7.50 -10.82 7.09
CA THR A 50 8.47 -9.77 6.81
C THR A 50 9.59 -9.84 7.85
N GLU A 51 10.36 -10.93 7.79
CA GLU A 51 11.47 -11.24 8.70
C GLU A 51 12.60 -10.19 8.65
N ASP A 52 12.75 -9.53 7.50
CA ASP A 52 13.65 -8.42 7.24
C ASP A 52 13.29 -7.18 8.07
N MET A 53 12.02 -6.82 8.07
CA MET A 53 11.46 -5.72 8.84
C MET A 53 11.49 -6.02 10.33
N ASP A 54 11.15 -7.25 10.74
CA ASP A 54 11.27 -7.71 12.13
C ASP A 54 12.70 -7.55 12.67
N LEU A 55 13.68 -8.06 11.93
CA LEU A 55 15.10 -7.95 12.29
C LEU A 55 15.55 -6.50 12.37
N SER A 56 15.08 -5.65 11.44
CA SER A 56 15.42 -4.24 11.38
C SER A 56 14.99 -3.48 12.62
N TYR A 57 13.76 -3.69 13.08
CA TYR A 57 13.27 -3.06 14.29
C TYR A 57 13.96 -3.59 15.55
N ARG A 58 14.17 -4.92 15.65
CA ARG A 58 14.92 -5.50 16.79
C ARG A 58 16.33 -4.95 16.90
N ALA A 59 17.03 -4.78 15.78
CA ALA A 59 18.37 -4.21 15.76
C ALA A 59 18.37 -2.74 16.21
N GLN A 60 17.46 -1.93 15.69
CA GLN A 60 17.40 -0.51 16.03
C GLN A 60 16.98 -0.24 17.47
N ILE A 61 16.12 -1.07 18.06
CA ILE A 61 15.80 -1.04 19.51
C ILE A 61 17.07 -1.25 20.35
N LYS A 62 18.02 -2.05 19.87
CA LYS A 62 19.32 -2.30 20.52
C LYS A 62 20.38 -1.23 20.20
N GLY A 63 19.98 -0.11 19.59
CA GLY A 63 20.88 1.01 19.28
C GLY A 63 21.71 0.85 18.01
N TRP A 64 21.49 -0.21 17.21
CA TRP A 64 22.15 -0.31 15.90
C TRP A 64 21.60 0.74 14.94
N LYS A 65 22.50 1.42 14.23
CA LYS A 65 22.15 2.47 13.28
C LYS A 65 22.07 1.91 11.86
N PHE A 66 21.02 2.30 11.17
CA PHE A 66 20.79 1.94 9.77
C PHE A 66 21.08 3.17 8.93
N VAL A 67 21.70 2.97 7.77
CA VAL A 67 22.06 4.04 6.84
C VAL A 67 21.44 3.72 5.49
N PHE A 68 20.62 4.63 4.98
CA PHE A 68 20.07 4.56 3.64
C PHE A 68 20.92 5.42 2.70
N VAL A 69 21.38 4.82 1.59
CA VAL A 69 22.22 5.46 0.58
C VAL A 69 21.44 5.48 -0.74
N PRO A 70 20.82 6.63 -1.12
CA PRO A 70 19.94 6.69 -2.28
C PRO A 70 20.66 6.48 -3.62
N ASP A 71 21.97 6.80 -3.68
CA ASP A 71 22.75 6.75 -4.91
C ASP A 71 23.18 5.32 -5.32
N VAL A 72 23.06 4.35 -4.40
CA VAL A 72 23.39 2.94 -4.68
C VAL A 72 22.12 2.20 -5.08
N VAL A 73 21.89 2.13 -6.39
CA VAL A 73 20.67 1.55 -6.97
C VAL A 73 20.87 0.09 -7.37
N THR A 74 19.82 -0.71 -7.21
CA THR A 74 19.78 -2.10 -7.71
C THR A 74 18.49 -2.31 -8.50
N PRO A 75 18.56 -2.82 -9.74
CA PRO A 75 17.35 -3.13 -10.52
C PRO A 75 16.46 -4.13 -9.79
N ALA A 76 15.17 -3.82 -9.69
CA ALA A 76 14.17 -4.69 -9.07
C ALA A 76 13.24 -5.28 -10.12
N GLU A 77 12.94 -6.57 -9.99
CA GLU A 77 11.91 -7.23 -10.80
C GLU A 77 10.53 -6.97 -10.20
N LEU A 78 9.62 -6.42 -11.02
CA LEU A 78 8.25 -6.12 -10.62
C LEU A 78 7.30 -7.28 -10.98
N PRO A 79 6.21 -7.48 -10.23
CA PRO A 79 5.13 -8.40 -10.58
C PRO A 79 4.60 -8.11 -11.98
N ILE A 80 4.49 -9.17 -12.78
CA ILE A 80 4.06 -9.11 -14.18
C ILE A 80 2.55 -8.94 -14.37
N ASP A 81 1.76 -9.23 -13.34
CA ASP A 81 0.29 -9.20 -13.40
C ASP A 81 -0.35 -8.71 -12.09
N VAL A 82 -1.64 -8.34 -12.18
CA VAL A 82 -2.37 -7.73 -11.04
C VAL A 82 -2.59 -8.69 -9.87
N ASN A 83 -2.67 -10.01 -10.10
CA ASN A 83 -2.87 -10.98 -9.03
C ASN A 83 -1.55 -11.18 -8.28
N ALA A 84 -0.43 -11.31 -9.01
CA ALA A 84 0.91 -11.34 -8.42
C ALA A 84 1.21 -10.06 -7.62
N PHE A 85 0.79 -8.90 -8.12
CA PHE A 85 0.88 -7.63 -7.41
C PHE A 85 0.04 -7.63 -6.13
N LYS A 86 -1.23 -8.03 -6.19
CA LYS A 86 -2.11 -8.16 -5.00
C LYS A 86 -1.54 -9.10 -3.96
N THR A 87 -1.04 -10.27 -4.36
CA THR A 87 -0.42 -11.23 -3.43
C THR A 87 0.81 -10.63 -2.77
N GLN A 88 1.66 -9.91 -3.51
CA GLN A 88 2.85 -9.27 -2.93
C GLN A 88 2.48 -8.18 -1.92
N GLN A 89 1.58 -7.26 -2.29
CA GLN A 89 1.12 -6.19 -1.40
C GLN A 89 0.42 -6.75 -0.14
N GLY A 90 -0.39 -7.81 -0.31
CA GLY A 90 -1.04 -8.50 0.80
C GLY A 90 -0.04 -9.14 1.77
N ARG A 91 1.03 -9.78 1.26
CA ARG A 91 2.10 -10.34 2.11
C ARG A 91 2.80 -9.25 2.93
N TRP A 92 3.13 -8.12 2.30
CA TRP A 92 3.75 -6.99 3.01
C TRP A 92 2.81 -6.41 4.07
N ALA A 93 1.54 -6.17 3.74
CA ALA A 93 0.57 -5.65 4.69
C ALA A 93 0.39 -6.59 5.90
N LYS A 94 0.24 -7.90 5.65
CA LYS A 94 0.11 -8.91 6.71
C LYS A 94 1.37 -9.00 7.58
N GLY A 95 2.55 -9.09 6.95
CA GLY A 95 3.83 -9.19 7.64
C GLY A 95 4.09 -7.98 8.52
N THR A 96 3.84 -6.76 8.02
CA THR A 96 3.97 -5.53 8.81
C THR A 96 3.10 -5.57 10.07
N ILE A 97 1.86 -6.06 9.98
CA ILE A 97 0.95 -6.18 11.13
C ILE A 97 1.43 -7.26 12.12
N GLN A 98 1.97 -8.37 11.64
CA GLN A 98 2.60 -9.39 12.50
C GLN A 98 3.79 -8.80 13.27
N VAL A 99 4.66 -8.03 12.59
CA VAL A 99 5.77 -7.32 13.22
C VAL A 99 5.26 -6.29 14.23
N ALA A 100 4.21 -5.55 13.90
CA ALA A 100 3.57 -4.59 14.81
C ALA A 100 3.13 -5.29 16.10
N LYS A 101 2.38 -6.39 15.99
CA LYS A 101 1.90 -7.20 17.12
C LYS A 101 3.05 -7.72 17.98
N LYS A 102 4.15 -8.15 17.35
CA LYS A 102 5.32 -8.72 18.03
C LYS A 102 6.21 -7.68 18.71
N LEU A 103 6.40 -6.51 18.09
CA LEU A 103 7.45 -5.55 18.48
C LEU A 103 6.92 -4.25 19.09
N LEU A 104 5.67 -3.82 18.84
CA LEU A 104 5.18 -2.53 19.36
C LEU A 104 5.31 -2.42 20.89
N GLY A 105 4.93 -3.45 21.63
CA GLY A 105 5.09 -3.47 23.08
C GLY A 105 6.55 -3.32 23.53
N LYS A 106 7.50 -3.91 22.80
CA LYS A 106 8.94 -3.80 23.08
C LYS A 106 9.48 -2.41 22.73
N ILE A 107 9.03 -1.83 21.61
CA ILE A 107 9.41 -0.48 21.17
C ILE A 107 8.94 0.54 22.21
N LEU A 108 7.68 0.47 22.65
CA LEU A 108 7.13 1.42 23.62
C LEU A 108 7.84 1.36 24.98
N LYS A 109 8.28 0.16 25.40
CA LYS A 109 9.04 -0.06 26.64
C LYS A 109 10.54 0.20 26.54
N SER A 110 11.09 0.39 25.34
CA SER A 110 12.53 0.63 25.15
C SER A 110 12.96 2.03 25.57
N ASP A 111 14.27 2.27 25.72
CA ASP A 111 14.84 3.59 26.05
C ASP A 111 14.90 4.56 24.85
N THR A 112 14.20 4.24 23.76
CA THR A 112 14.19 5.06 22.55
C THR A 112 13.42 6.39 22.77
N PRO A 113 13.81 7.48 22.08
CA PRO A 113 13.11 8.76 22.21
C PRO A 113 11.63 8.65 21.82
N LEU A 114 10.75 9.39 22.51
CA LEU A 114 9.31 9.37 22.27
C LEU A 114 8.94 9.64 20.79
N LYS A 115 9.62 10.58 20.14
CA LYS A 115 9.40 10.87 18.71
C LYS A 115 9.64 9.64 17.83
N VAL A 116 10.67 8.84 18.13
CA VAL A 116 10.97 7.59 17.39
C VAL A 116 9.92 6.52 17.68
N LYS A 117 9.46 6.42 18.93
CA LYS A 117 8.37 5.51 19.31
C LYS A 117 7.08 5.82 18.57
N LEU A 118 6.67 7.08 18.54
CA LEU A 118 5.46 7.50 17.82
C LEU A 118 5.56 7.21 16.31
N GLU A 119 6.68 7.55 15.70
CA GLU A 119 6.94 7.25 14.28
C GLU A 119 6.95 5.74 13.99
N ALA A 120 7.49 4.93 14.90
CA ALA A 120 7.44 3.48 14.80
C ALA A 120 5.99 2.95 14.91
N VAL A 121 5.17 3.51 15.79
CA VAL A 121 3.74 3.17 15.88
C VAL A 121 3.04 3.48 14.57
N PHE A 122 3.19 4.69 14.02
CA PHE A 122 2.58 5.06 12.74
C PHE A 122 3.08 4.21 11.57
N HIS A 123 4.39 3.93 11.51
CA HIS A 123 4.95 3.11 10.45
C HIS A 123 4.42 1.67 10.50
N LEU A 124 4.47 1.02 11.67
CA LEU A 124 4.03 -0.37 11.85
C LEU A 124 2.51 -0.53 11.74
N SER A 125 1.73 0.52 12.03
CA SER A 125 0.27 0.52 11.91
C SER A 125 -0.26 1.12 10.59
N SER A 126 0.62 1.59 9.70
CA SER A 126 0.22 2.27 8.46
C SER A 126 -0.76 1.46 7.60
N ASN A 127 -0.65 0.13 7.57
CA ASN A 127 -1.54 -0.75 6.81
C ASN A 127 -2.99 -0.81 7.35
N PHE A 128 -3.26 -0.36 8.58
CA PHE A 128 -4.65 -0.17 9.06
C PHE A 128 -5.40 0.88 8.24
N SER A 129 -4.70 1.77 7.52
CA SER A 129 -5.31 2.71 6.58
C SER A 129 -6.21 2.03 5.55
N TYR A 130 -5.91 0.79 5.13
CA TYR A 130 -6.78 0.04 4.21
C TYR A 130 -8.13 -0.32 4.85
N LEU A 131 -8.16 -0.66 6.14
CA LEU A 131 -9.41 -0.92 6.87
C LEU A 131 -10.23 0.36 7.02
N PHE A 132 -9.58 1.48 7.35
CA PHE A 132 -10.24 2.78 7.42
C PHE A 132 -10.75 3.23 6.05
N LEU A 133 -9.99 2.97 4.98
CA LEU A 133 -10.41 3.26 3.61
C LEU A 133 -11.62 2.44 3.22
N MET A 134 -11.70 1.16 3.60
CA MET A 134 -12.89 0.33 3.38
C MET A 134 -14.09 0.85 4.17
N ALA A 135 -13.91 1.25 5.43
CA ALA A 135 -14.98 1.84 6.24
C ALA A 135 -15.50 3.14 5.61
N VAL A 136 -14.60 4.05 5.24
CA VAL A 136 -14.95 5.30 4.52
C VAL A 136 -15.69 4.97 3.22
N SER A 137 -15.19 4.00 2.44
CA SER A 137 -15.83 3.60 1.17
C SER A 137 -17.29 3.20 1.36
N LEU A 138 -17.60 2.44 2.40
CA LEU A 138 -18.96 1.97 2.70
C LEU A 138 -19.86 3.08 3.28
N VAL A 139 -19.28 4.05 3.99
CA VAL A 139 -20.00 5.20 4.57
C VAL A 139 -20.35 6.25 3.51
N LEU A 140 -19.68 6.29 2.36
CA LEU A 140 -19.95 7.28 1.32
C LEU A 140 -21.38 7.18 0.75
N LEU A 141 -21.95 5.99 0.54
CA LEU A 141 -23.34 5.86 0.08
C LEU A 141 -24.36 6.43 1.06
N PRO A 142 -24.42 5.99 2.34
CA PRO A 142 -25.36 6.59 3.28
C PRO A 142 -25.13 8.09 3.46
N ALA A 143 -23.87 8.57 3.41
CA ALA A 143 -23.59 10.00 3.47
C ALA A 143 -24.21 10.78 2.29
N ILE A 144 -24.14 10.24 1.06
CA ILE A 144 -24.76 10.85 -0.12
C ILE A 144 -26.29 10.76 -0.06
N LEU A 145 -26.84 9.63 0.40
CA LEU A 145 -28.30 9.46 0.54
C LEU A 145 -28.90 10.42 1.57
N VAL A 146 -28.26 10.58 2.74
CA VAL A 146 -28.68 11.56 3.74
C VAL A 146 -28.67 12.96 3.13
N ARG A 147 -27.64 13.31 2.36
CA ARG A 147 -27.56 14.63 1.72
C ARG A 147 -28.68 14.88 0.72
N LEU A 148 -29.03 13.89 -0.10
CA LEU A 148 -30.15 13.98 -1.03
C LEU A 148 -31.48 14.25 -0.32
N ASN A 149 -31.63 13.79 0.93
CA ASN A 149 -32.86 13.94 1.71
C ASN A 149 -32.91 15.20 2.58
N THR A 150 -31.77 15.70 3.07
CA THR A 150 -31.75 16.83 4.03
C THR A 150 -31.58 18.20 3.37
N GLY A 151 -31.13 18.29 2.11
CA GLY A 151 -30.94 19.57 1.40
C GLY A 151 -29.89 20.52 2.02
N ASN A 152 -29.19 20.10 3.08
CA ASN A 152 -28.25 20.93 3.83
C ASN A 152 -26.90 21.06 3.09
N THR A 153 -26.60 22.27 2.64
CA THR A 153 -25.38 22.61 1.90
C THR A 153 -24.17 22.88 2.80
N ASN A 154 -24.33 23.03 4.12
CA ASN A 154 -23.20 23.33 5.02
C ASN A 154 -22.20 22.16 5.16
N LEU A 155 -22.53 20.97 4.66
CA LEU A 155 -21.65 19.82 4.67
C LEU A 155 -20.40 19.97 3.79
N TYR A 156 -20.38 20.94 2.85
CA TYR A 156 -19.17 21.26 2.07
C TYR A 156 -17.99 21.71 2.95
N MET A 157 -18.26 22.27 4.13
CA MET A 157 -17.21 22.65 5.10
C MET A 157 -16.38 21.46 5.57
N ILE A 158 -16.94 20.25 5.51
CA ILE A 158 -16.26 18.99 5.86
C ILE A 158 -15.70 18.33 4.60
N ASP A 159 -16.49 18.28 3.53
CA ASP A 159 -16.11 17.57 2.29
C ASP A 159 -14.86 18.17 1.63
N ILE A 160 -14.77 19.51 1.58
CA ILE A 160 -13.67 20.20 0.90
C ILE A 160 -12.35 19.90 1.59
N PRO A 161 -12.19 20.10 2.92
CA PRO A 161 -10.96 19.72 3.60
C PRO A 161 -10.62 18.24 3.46
N VAL A 162 -11.59 17.33 3.58
CA VAL A 162 -11.34 15.89 3.45
C VAL A 162 -10.85 15.53 2.04
N PHE A 163 -11.51 16.06 1.00
CA PHE A 163 -11.08 15.87 -0.38
C PHE A 163 -9.69 16.45 -0.63
N LEU A 164 -9.45 17.69 -0.19
CA LEU A 164 -8.19 18.39 -0.40
C LEU A 164 -7.04 17.65 0.30
N LEU A 165 -7.20 17.37 1.59
CA LEU A 165 -6.18 16.68 2.37
C LEU A 165 -5.95 15.25 1.86
N GLY A 166 -7.00 14.50 1.54
CA GLY A 166 -6.85 13.13 1.04
C GLY A 166 -6.22 13.04 -0.36
N THR A 167 -6.66 13.91 -1.29
CA THR A 167 -6.23 13.85 -2.69
C THR A 167 -4.90 14.54 -2.90
N PHE A 168 -4.76 15.79 -2.43
CA PHE A 168 -3.56 16.58 -2.69
C PHE A 168 -2.35 16.12 -1.89
N SER A 169 -2.52 15.55 -0.69
CA SER A 169 -1.37 15.03 0.07
C SER A 169 -0.70 13.86 -0.67
N ILE A 170 -1.49 12.90 -1.14
CA ILE A 170 -1.00 11.73 -1.90
C ILE A 170 -0.42 12.18 -3.25
N ALA A 171 -1.11 13.09 -3.95
CA ALA A 171 -0.61 13.64 -5.20
C ALA A 171 0.72 14.37 -5.02
N TYR A 172 0.85 15.21 -3.98
CA TYR A 172 2.08 15.93 -3.67
C TYR A 172 3.22 14.98 -3.29
N PHE A 173 2.94 13.93 -2.52
CA PHE A 173 3.93 12.90 -2.17
C PHE A 173 4.50 12.20 -3.42
N TYR A 174 3.64 11.74 -4.33
CA TYR A 174 4.14 11.10 -5.56
C TYR A 174 4.80 12.08 -6.52
N TYR A 175 4.28 13.32 -6.62
CA TYR A 175 4.92 14.37 -7.41
C TYR A 175 6.34 14.66 -6.93
N THR A 176 6.53 14.87 -5.62
CA THR A 176 7.86 15.14 -5.04
C THR A 176 8.81 13.96 -5.22
N SER A 177 8.34 12.72 -5.02
CA SER A 177 9.12 11.51 -5.30
C SER A 177 9.64 11.46 -6.74
N GLN A 178 8.79 11.74 -7.73
CA GLN A 178 9.22 11.68 -9.13
C GLN A 178 10.09 12.88 -9.52
N LYS A 179 9.84 14.06 -8.95
CA LYS A 179 10.66 15.24 -9.17
C LYS A 179 12.10 15.03 -8.68
N GLU A 180 12.30 14.37 -7.55
CA GLU A 180 13.64 14.05 -7.03
C GLU A 180 14.41 13.05 -7.89
N LEU A 181 13.72 12.27 -8.73
CA LEU A 181 14.35 11.43 -9.76
C LEU A 181 14.67 12.20 -11.06
N GLY A 182 14.38 13.51 -11.11
CA GLY A 182 14.63 14.36 -12.27
C GLY A 182 13.56 14.29 -13.36
N TYR A 183 12.39 13.68 -13.10
CA TYR A 183 11.30 13.67 -14.09
C TYR A 183 10.66 15.05 -14.26
N GLY A 184 10.21 15.33 -15.50
CA GLY A 184 9.46 16.55 -15.81
C GLY A 184 8.10 16.59 -15.09
N PHE A 185 7.49 17.78 -15.05
CA PHE A 185 6.18 17.99 -14.41
C PHE A 185 5.11 17.03 -14.95
N TRP A 186 4.97 16.96 -16.29
CA TRP A 186 3.96 16.12 -16.93
C TRP A 186 4.20 14.62 -16.71
N ASP A 187 5.46 14.19 -16.74
CA ASP A 187 5.83 12.79 -16.47
C ASP A 187 5.52 12.37 -15.04
N SER A 188 5.68 13.31 -14.09
CA SER A 188 5.38 13.10 -12.68
C SER A 188 3.88 13.04 -12.39
N VAL A 189 3.07 13.90 -13.04
CA VAL A 189 1.65 14.07 -12.69
C VAL A 189 0.73 13.12 -13.45
N LYS A 190 1.03 12.75 -14.69
CA LYS A 190 0.10 11.96 -15.55
C LYS A 190 -0.26 10.59 -14.97
N TYR A 191 0.61 10.00 -14.14
CA TYR A 191 0.35 8.70 -13.52
C TYR A 191 -0.36 8.79 -12.17
N ILE A 192 -0.39 9.96 -11.51
CA ILE A 192 -0.93 10.11 -10.15
C ILE A 192 -2.37 9.61 -10.03
N PRO A 193 -3.32 9.95 -10.92
CA PRO A 193 -4.69 9.45 -10.82
C PRO A 193 -4.74 7.91 -10.84
N PHE A 194 -3.94 7.29 -11.73
CA PHE A 194 -3.85 5.83 -11.80
C PHE A 194 -3.24 5.22 -10.53
N LEU A 195 -2.19 5.83 -9.97
CA LEU A 195 -1.56 5.37 -8.72
C LEU A 195 -2.55 5.42 -7.56
N MET A 196 -3.29 6.52 -7.42
CA MET A 196 -4.30 6.70 -6.38
C MET A 196 -5.41 5.66 -6.51
N SER A 197 -5.99 5.52 -7.70
CA SER A 197 -6.99 4.49 -7.98
C SER A 197 -6.48 3.10 -7.70
N ALA A 198 -5.23 2.80 -8.05
CA ALA A 198 -4.67 1.49 -7.80
C ALA A 198 -4.46 1.22 -6.30
N GLY A 199 -4.02 2.22 -5.54
CA GLY A 199 -3.96 2.14 -4.07
C GLY A 199 -5.33 1.85 -3.46
N ILE A 200 -6.38 2.51 -3.95
CA ILE A 200 -7.77 2.24 -3.53
C ILE A 200 -8.22 0.83 -3.92
N GLY A 201 -7.91 0.39 -5.15
CA GLY A 201 -8.28 -0.95 -5.63
C GLY A 201 -7.65 -2.10 -4.83
N LEU A 202 -6.49 -1.87 -4.21
CA LEU A 202 -5.86 -2.82 -3.29
C LEU A 202 -6.56 -2.96 -1.93
N ALA A 203 -7.47 -2.04 -1.58
CA ALA A 203 -8.01 -1.92 -0.23
C ALA A 203 -8.69 -3.21 0.26
N ILE A 204 -9.42 -3.94 -0.58
CA ILE A 204 -10.10 -5.18 -0.19
C ILE A 204 -9.08 -6.28 0.14
N ASN A 205 -8.13 -6.50 -0.76
CA ASN A 205 -7.10 -7.52 -0.59
C ASN A 205 -6.24 -7.23 0.64
N ASN A 206 -5.78 -5.99 0.79
CA ASN A 206 -4.91 -5.61 1.90
C ASN A 206 -5.67 -5.56 3.22
N SER A 207 -6.94 -5.14 3.24
CA SER A 207 -7.80 -5.23 4.43
C SER A 207 -7.95 -6.67 4.92
N LYS A 208 -8.20 -7.61 4.01
CA LYS A 208 -8.24 -9.05 4.34
C LYS A 208 -6.91 -9.50 4.96
N CYS A 209 -5.79 -9.15 4.34
CA CYS A 209 -4.46 -9.52 4.84
C CYS A 209 -4.11 -8.87 6.19
N VAL A 210 -4.55 -7.64 6.44
CA VAL A 210 -4.41 -6.96 7.73
C VAL A 210 -5.20 -7.71 8.81
N LEU A 211 -6.47 -8.04 8.55
CA LEU A 211 -7.30 -8.82 9.48
C LEU A 211 -6.67 -10.19 9.76
N GLU A 212 -6.20 -10.89 8.74
CA GLU A 212 -5.48 -12.15 8.93
C GLU A 212 -4.22 -12.00 9.79
N GLY A 213 -3.49 -10.89 9.66
CA GLY A 213 -2.33 -10.57 10.49
C GLY A 213 -2.70 -10.31 11.96
N ILE A 214 -3.85 -9.67 12.21
CA ILE A 214 -4.39 -9.43 13.56
C ILE A 214 -4.77 -10.76 14.22
N TYR A 215 -5.57 -11.57 13.52
CA TYR A 215 -6.07 -12.85 14.03
C TYR A 215 -5.02 -13.96 14.06
N GLY A 216 -3.85 -13.76 13.43
CA GLY A 216 -2.75 -14.73 13.46
C GLY A 216 -2.99 -15.94 12.56
N TYR A 217 -3.67 -15.75 11.43
CA TYR A 217 -3.79 -16.83 10.44
C TYR A 217 -2.43 -17.11 9.80
N ASP A 218 -1.94 -18.34 9.94
CA ASP A 218 -0.76 -18.78 9.19
C ASP A 218 -1.14 -18.96 7.72
N SER A 219 -0.50 -18.18 6.85
CA SER A 219 -0.64 -18.35 5.40
C SER A 219 0.69 -18.73 4.82
N GLU A 220 0.67 -19.73 3.95
CA GLU A 220 1.85 -20.17 3.22
C GLU A 220 2.45 -19.00 2.43
N PHE A 221 3.78 -18.89 2.45
CA PHE A 221 4.49 -17.85 1.71
C PHE A 221 4.39 -18.12 0.20
N VAL A 222 3.39 -17.54 -0.44
CA VAL A 222 3.25 -17.60 -1.89
C VAL A 222 4.29 -16.67 -2.53
N ARG A 223 5.33 -17.27 -3.11
CA ARG A 223 6.37 -16.54 -3.84
C ARG A 223 5.76 -15.75 -4.98
N THR A 224 6.12 -14.47 -5.08
CA THR A 224 5.81 -13.69 -6.27
C THR A 224 6.61 -14.26 -7.44
N PRO A 225 5.99 -14.56 -8.58
CA PRO A 225 6.69 -15.07 -9.75
C PRO A 225 7.81 -14.12 -10.18
N LYS A 226 9.00 -14.68 -10.38
CA LYS A 226 10.15 -14.02 -10.98
C LYS A 226 10.39 -14.65 -12.34
N CYS A 227 10.30 -13.87 -13.40
CA CYS A 227 10.44 -14.30 -14.78
C CYS A 227 11.81 -13.93 -15.37
N GLY A 228 12.64 -13.14 -14.67
CA GLY A 228 13.99 -12.80 -15.10
C GLY A 228 14.00 -12.06 -16.44
N MET A 229 12.97 -11.24 -16.72
CA MET A 229 12.77 -10.66 -18.05
C MET A 229 13.67 -9.43 -18.25
N THR A 230 14.64 -9.52 -19.16
CA THR A 230 15.42 -8.40 -19.67
C THR A 230 14.94 -8.00 -21.08
N GLY A 231 14.33 -6.81 -21.23
CA GLY A 231 13.90 -6.26 -22.53
C GLY A 231 12.38 -6.04 -22.73
N LYS A 232 12.00 -5.36 -23.82
CA LYS A 232 10.60 -4.96 -24.14
C LYS A 232 9.69 -6.09 -24.65
N THR A 233 10.22 -7.30 -24.85
CA THR A 233 9.49 -8.47 -25.37
C THR A 233 9.96 -9.72 -24.61
N ALA A 234 9.27 -10.30 -23.64
CA ALA A 234 7.97 -9.98 -23.11
C ALA A 234 6.95 -11.14 -23.22
N LYS A 235 7.29 -12.33 -23.75
CA LYS A 235 6.31 -13.43 -23.82
C LYS A 235 5.88 -13.80 -22.40
N LEU A 236 4.59 -13.57 -22.09
CA LEU A 236 3.90 -14.01 -20.87
C LEU A 236 3.90 -15.55 -20.82
N ASN A 237 5.03 -16.16 -20.46
CA ASN A 237 5.07 -17.54 -20.01
C ASN A 237 4.54 -17.63 -18.56
N ALA A 238 3.42 -16.96 -18.28
CA ALA A 238 2.71 -16.98 -17.00
C ALA A 238 1.81 -18.23 -16.87
N THR A 239 2.21 -19.34 -17.50
CA THR A 239 1.36 -20.53 -17.72
C THR A 239 1.23 -21.43 -16.49
N LYS A 240 1.63 -21.02 -15.28
CA LYS A 240 1.62 -21.92 -14.11
C LYS A 240 0.97 -21.43 -12.82
N TYR A 241 0.28 -20.29 -12.80
CA TYR A 241 -0.36 -19.85 -11.55
C TYR A 241 -1.82 -19.48 -11.76
N LYS A 242 -2.69 -20.48 -11.51
CA LYS A 242 -4.14 -20.33 -11.54
C LYS A 242 -4.59 -19.30 -10.50
N SER A 243 -5.18 -18.20 -10.97
CA SER A 243 -5.97 -17.34 -10.09
C SER A 243 -7.19 -18.13 -9.65
N LYS A 244 -7.20 -18.64 -8.41
CA LYS A 244 -8.43 -19.22 -7.85
C LYS A 244 -9.46 -18.11 -7.77
N LYS A 245 -10.68 -18.36 -8.27
CA LYS A 245 -11.84 -17.51 -7.98
C LYS A 245 -11.97 -17.41 -6.46
N ASN A 246 -11.62 -16.25 -5.92
CA ASN A 246 -11.55 -16.04 -4.48
C ASN A 246 -12.60 -15.00 -4.09
N LEU A 247 -13.09 -15.03 -2.86
CA LEU A 247 -14.08 -14.10 -2.31
C LEU A 247 -13.70 -12.63 -2.59
N VAL A 248 -12.39 -12.33 -2.56
CA VAL A 248 -11.83 -11.02 -2.91
C VAL A 248 -12.29 -10.52 -4.28
N LEU A 249 -12.33 -11.36 -5.32
CA LEU A 249 -12.76 -10.94 -6.65
C LEU A 249 -14.24 -10.53 -6.67
N TYR A 250 -15.10 -11.30 -5.98
CA TYR A 250 -16.53 -10.97 -5.90
C TYR A 250 -16.76 -9.68 -5.11
N LEU A 251 -15.98 -9.46 -4.05
CA LEU A 251 -16.01 -8.20 -3.30
C LEU A 251 -15.50 -7.02 -4.13
N GLU A 252 -14.44 -7.20 -4.94
CA GLU A 252 -13.95 -6.16 -5.86
C GLU A 252 -15.01 -5.79 -6.90
N LEU A 253 -15.69 -6.78 -7.49
CA LEU A 253 -16.81 -6.55 -8.42
C LEU A 253 -17.98 -5.84 -7.75
N PHE A 254 -18.36 -6.27 -6.54
CA PHE A 254 -19.40 -5.62 -5.76
C PHE A 254 -19.05 -4.15 -5.51
N MET A 255 -17.82 -3.86 -5.08
CA MET A 255 -17.37 -2.49 -4.84
C MET A 255 -17.31 -1.66 -6.13
N ALA A 256 -16.92 -2.24 -7.27
CA ALA A 256 -16.97 -1.56 -8.57
C ALA A 256 -18.41 -1.16 -8.96
N LEU A 257 -19.38 -2.06 -8.78
CA LEU A 257 -20.81 -1.77 -9.02
C LEU A 257 -21.34 -0.74 -8.02
N TYR A 258 -21.01 -0.89 -6.73
CA TYR A 258 -21.37 0.04 -5.67
C TYR A 258 -20.92 1.47 -5.99
N PHE A 259 -19.65 1.65 -6.41
CA PHE A 259 -19.14 2.96 -6.79
C PHE A 259 -19.68 3.47 -8.13
N THR A 260 -20.15 2.59 -9.02
CA THR A 260 -20.89 2.99 -10.23
C THR A 260 -22.24 3.60 -9.88
N VAL A 261 -22.99 2.98 -8.96
CA VAL A 261 -24.24 3.55 -8.42
C VAL A 261 -23.96 4.86 -7.70
N LEU A 262 -22.90 4.91 -6.88
CA LEU A 262 -22.51 6.10 -6.14
C LEU A 262 -22.15 7.27 -7.07
N LEU A 263 -21.45 7.00 -8.18
CA LEU A 263 -21.14 8.00 -9.19
C LEU A 263 -22.43 8.58 -9.80
N TYR A 264 -23.37 7.71 -10.18
CA TYR A 264 -24.67 8.15 -10.68
C TYR A 264 -25.41 9.04 -9.68
N LEU A 265 -25.47 8.63 -8.41
CA LEU A 265 -26.11 9.41 -7.34
C LEU A 265 -25.40 10.74 -7.08
N THR A 266 -24.07 10.77 -7.13
CA THR A 266 -23.25 11.98 -6.94
C THR A 266 -23.55 13.02 -8.03
N ILE A 267 -23.67 12.57 -9.29
CA ILE A 267 -24.03 13.43 -10.43
C ILE A 267 -25.47 13.93 -10.28
N ARG A 268 -26.42 13.05 -9.92
CA ARG A 268 -27.82 13.42 -9.66
C ARG A 268 -27.96 14.44 -8.53
N ALA A 269 -27.13 14.30 -7.49
CA ALA A 269 -27.05 15.21 -6.34
C ALA A 269 -26.34 16.54 -6.66
N ARG A 270 -25.82 16.73 -7.88
CA ARG A 270 -25.01 17.89 -8.30
C ARG A 270 -23.74 18.09 -7.45
N LEU A 271 -23.21 17.02 -6.88
CA LEU A 271 -21.99 17.02 -6.07
C LEU A 271 -20.73 16.89 -6.95
N TYR A 272 -20.57 17.81 -7.90
CA TYR A 272 -19.52 17.73 -8.91
C TYR A 272 -18.11 17.73 -8.31
N PHE A 273 -17.91 18.40 -7.17
CA PHE A 273 -16.62 18.46 -6.49
C PHE A 273 -16.12 17.08 -5.99
N LEU A 274 -17.03 16.20 -5.58
CA LEU A 274 -16.70 14.84 -5.13
C LEU A 274 -16.55 13.85 -6.29
N THR A 275 -17.04 14.20 -7.48
CA THR A 275 -17.08 13.31 -8.64
C THR A 275 -15.69 12.77 -9.02
N PRO A 276 -14.61 13.59 -9.07
CA PRO A 276 -13.27 13.08 -9.32
C PRO A 276 -12.81 12.04 -8.29
N LEU A 277 -13.12 12.25 -7.01
CA LEU A 277 -12.77 11.29 -5.96
C LEU A 277 -13.53 9.97 -6.17
N ILE A 278 -14.85 10.02 -6.38
CA ILE A 278 -15.67 8.82 -6.62
C ILE A 278 -15.20 8.06 -7.86
N LEU A 279 -14.80 8.76 -8.92
CA LEU A 279 -14.20 8.17 -10.12
C LEU A 279 -12.91 7.41 -9.81
N LEU A 280 -12.03 7.94 -8.92
CA LEU A 280 -10.82 7.23 -8.53
C LEU A 280 -11.13 5.89 -7.84
N PHE A 281 -12.13 5.86 -6.96
CA PHE A 281 -12.58 4.63 -6.29
C PHE A 281 -13.17 3.63 -7.28
N GLN A 282 -14.11 4.09 -8.12
CA GLN A 282 -14.74 3.25 -9.15
C GLN A 282 -13.70 2.64 -10.08
N PHE A 283 -12.80 3.47 -10.63
CA PHE A 283 -11.75 3.02 -11.54
C PHE A 283 -10.80 2.04 -10.86
N GLY A 284 -10.44 2.28 -9.60
CA GLY A 284 -9.60 1.37 -8.81
C GLY A 284 -10.18 -0.04 -8.70
N PHE A 285 -11.41 -0.16 -8.20
CA PHE A 285 -12.07 -1.46 -8.05
C PHE A 285 -12.38 -2.13 -9.40
N MET A 286 -12.77 -1.35 -10.40
CA MET A 286 -13.04 -1.86 -11.75
C MET A 286 -11.76 -2.38 -12.42
N TYR A 287 -10.64 -1.66 -12.31
CA TYR A 287 -9.36 -2.05 -12.88
C TYR A 287 -8.90 -3.41 -12.34
N PHE A 288 -8.91 -3.59 -11.00
CA PHE A 288 -8.47 -4.85 -10.39
C PHE A 288 -9.41 -6.01 -10.69
N SER A 289 -10.74 -5.81 -10.58
CA SER A 289 -11.71 -6.87 -10.85
C SER A 289 -11.67 -7.34 -12.31
N VAL A 290 -11.71 -6.40 -13.28
CA VAL A 290 -11.64 -6.73 -14.71
C VAL A 290 -10.31 -7.37 -15.06
N SER A 291 -9.18 -6.82 -14.57
CA SER A 291 -7.86 -7.39 -14.85
C SER A 291 -7.72 -8.81 -14.28
N SER A 292 -8.21 -9.07 -13.07
CA SER A 292 -8.23 -10.40 -12.48
C SER A 292 -9.10 -11.39 -13.26
N ILE A 293 -10.24 -10.95 -13.81
CA ILE A 293 -11.12 -11.76 -14.67
C ILE A 293 -10.44 -12.09 -16.00
N LEU A 294 -9.87 -11.09 -16.67
CA LEU A 294 -9.16 -11.27 -17.94
C LEU A 294 -8.01 -12.27 -17.80
N LEU A 295 -7.27 -12.22 -16.69
CA LEU A 295 -6.24 -13.19 -16.38
C LEU A 295 -6.80 -14.60 -16.16
N SER A 296 -7.97 -14.74 -15.52
CA SER A 296 -8.63 -16.04 -15.36
C SER A 296 -9.06 -16.67 -16.70
N PHE A 297 -9.34 -15.87 -17.72
CA PHE A 297 -9.68 -16.37 -19.07
C PHE A 297 -8.45 -16.75 -19.88
N LYS A 298 -7.34 -15.99 -19.78
CA LYS A 298 -6.07 -16.32 -20.45
C LYS A 298 -5.39 -17.59 -19.92
N GLN A 299 -5.84 -18.10 -18.77
CA GLN A 299 -5.31 -19.30 -18.11
C GLN A 299 -6.13 -20.57 -18.39
N LYS A 300 -7.23 -20.46 -19.15
CA LYS A 300 -7.97 -21.61 -19.70
C LYS A 300 -7.48 -21.90 -21.11
#